data_AF-K0S0D5-F1
#
_entry.id   AF-K0S0D5-F1
#
_cell.length_a   1.000
_cell.length_b   1.000
_cell.length_c   1.000
_cell.angle_alpha   90.00
_cell.angle_beta   90.00
_cell.angle_gamma   90.00
#
_symmetry.space_group_name_H-M   'P 1'
#
loop_
_entity.id
_entity.type
_entity.pdbx_description
1 polymer ?
#
loop_
_entity_poly.entity_id
_entity_poly.type
_entity_poly.pdbx_seq_one_letter_code
_entity_poly.pdbx_strand_id
1 'polypeptide(L)'
;TRVELTPVTGRTHQLRVHCAACGHPIVGDSIYGYQGEGAPNGGLTQIDGAAAQNLQRDIYDYWIRSQDDKRVGSAACLLCLHACRLAIFHPLTRAPMIFDCDPPF
;
A
#
# COMPACT_ATOMS: atom_id res chain seq x y z
N THR A 1 2.31 7.40 9.05
CA THR A 1 3.22 6.50 9.80
C THR A 1 3.61 5.34 8.92
N ARG A 2 4.88 4.92 8.91
CA ARG A 2 5.32 3.69 8.25
C ARG A 2 5.25 2.54 9.25
N VAL A 3 4.67 1.41 8.85
CA VAL A 3 4.52 0.22 9.69
C VAL A 3 4.98 -1.01 8.92
N GLU A 4 5.50 -2.00 9.64
CA GLU A 4 5.78 -3.33 9.11
C GLU A 4 4.68 -4.29 9.59
N LEU A 5 4.19 -5.15 8.70
CA LEU A 5 3.08 -6.05 8.97
C LEU A 5 3.48 -7.47 8.58
N THR A 6 3.21 -8.44 9.46
CA THR A 6 3.38 -9.87 9.16
C THR A 6 2.00 -10.55 9.19
N PRO A 7 1.39 -10.84 8.03
CA PRO A 7 0.11 -11.52 8.00
C PRO A 7 0.27 -12.98 8.49
N VAL A 8 -0.44 -13.33 9.57
CA VAL A 8 -0.47 -14.71 10.10
C VAL A 8 -1.29 -15.65 9.21
N THR A 9 -2.27 -15.09 8.49
CA THR A 9 -3.10 -15.79 7.51
C THR A 9 -3.13 -15.03 6.19
N GLY A 10 -3.59 -15.66 5.10
CA GLY A 10 -3.66 -15.06 3.77
C GLY A 10 -5.07 -14.71 3.31
N ARG A 11 -5.94 -14.17 4.16
CA ARG A 11 -7.32 -13.82 3.77
C ARG A 11 -7.31 -12.63 2.81
N THR A 12 -8.30 -12.59 1.91
CA THR A 12 -8.46 -11.48 0.95
C THR A 12 -8.52 -10.14 1.68
N HIS A 13 -7.69 -9.19 1.24
CA HIS A 13 -7.59 -7.82 1.81
C HIS A 13 -7.29 -7.75 3.32
N GLN A 14 -6.78 -8.82 3.93
CA GLN A 14 -6.63 -8.93 5.40
C GLN A 14 -5.97 -7.71 6.05
N LEU A 15 -4.78 -7.32 5.58
CA LEU A 15 -4.04 -6.20 6.16
C LEU A 15 -4.80 -4.88 5.98
N ARG A 16 -5.43 -4.66 4.82
CA ARG A 16 -6.20 -3.46 4.50
C ARG A 16 -7.37 -3.26 5.46
N VAL A 17 -8.17 -4.31 5.65
CA VAL A 17 -9.33 -4.31 6.56
C VAL A 17 -8.88 -4.14 8.01
N HIS A 18 -7.83 -4.85 8.44
CA HIS A 18 -7.34 -4.75 9.81
C HIS A 18 -6.83 -3.34 10.14
N CYS A 19 -6.03 -2.76 9.24
CA CYS A 19 -5.55 -1.38 9.37
C CYS A 19 -6.72 -0.39 9.50
N ALA A 20 -7.74 -0.49 8.65
CA ALA A 20 -8.93 0.35 8.74
C ALA A 20 -9.73 0.14 10.04
N ALA A 21 -9.95 -1.11 10.45
CA ALA A 21 -10.67 -1.46 11.68
C ALA A 21 -9.96 -0.94 12.95
N CYS A 22 -8.62 -0.84 12.91
CA CYS A 22 -7.82 -0.22 13.97
C CYS A 22 -7.80 1.31 13.92
N GLY A 23 -8.54 1.95 13.00
CA GLY A 23 -8.55 3.41 12.83
C GLY A 23 -7.35 3.97 12.05
N HIS A 24 -6.56 3.11 11.41
CA HIS A 24 -5.35 3.47 10.67
C HIS A 24 -5.37 2.90 9.23
N PRO A 25 -6.31 3.34 8.37
CA PRO A 25 -6.41 2.84 7.00
C PRO A 25 -5.14 3.07 6.19
N ILE A 26 -4.89 2.21 5.21
CA ILE A 26 -3.70 2.29 4.36
C ILE A 26 -3.85 3.46 3.37
N VAL A 27 -2.78 4.25 3.22
CA VAL A 27 -2.75 5.37 2.27
C VAL A 27 -2.99 4.85 0.85
N GLY A 28 -3.87 5.53 0.13
CA GLY A 28 -4.26 5.15 -1.22
C GLY A 28 -5.21 3.94 -1.31
N ASP A 29 -5.75 3.46 -0.19
CA ASP A 29 -6.78 2.42 -0.22
C ASP A 29 -8.16 3.01 -0.58
N SER A 30 -8.64 2.75 -1.79
CA SER A 30 -9.94 3.25 -2.27
C SER A 30 -11.15 2.51 -1.72
N ILE A 31 -10.97 1.38 -1.02
CA ILE A 31 -12.07 0.55 -0.51
C ILE A 31 -12.25 0.74 0.99
N TYR A 32 -11.15 0.70 1.75
CA TYR A 32 -11.17 0.74 3.23
C TYR A 32 -10.60 2.04 3.78
N GLY A 33 -10.80 3.15 3.07
CA GLY A 33 -10.34 4.49 3.47
C GLY A 33 -10.92 4.99 4.80
N TYR A 34 -10.54 6.21 5.20
CA TYR A 34 -11.02 6.85 6.44
C TYR A 34 -12.54 6.74 6.54
N GLN A 35 -13.01 6.08 7.62
CA GLN A 35 -14.40 5.74 7.94
C GLN A 35 -15.06 4.56 7.21
N GLY A 36 -14.32 3.75 6.43
CA GLY A 36 -14.86 2.52 5.84
C GLY A 36 -15.86 2.73 4.70
N GLU A 37 -16.09 3.99 4.31
CA GLU A 37 -16.65 4.32 3.01
C GLU A 37 -15.49 4.46 2.04
N GLY A 38 -15.56 3.78 0.89
CA GLY A 38 -14.55 3.81 -0.15
C GLY A 38 -14.44 5.19 -0.80
N ALA A 39 -13.93 6.17 -0.05
CA ALA A 39 -13.59 7.47 -0.57
C ALA A 39 -12.42 7.28 -1.55
N PRO A 40 -12.51 7.84 -2.77
CA PRO A 40 -11.35 7.90 -3.66
C PRO A 40 -10.24 8.58 -2.84
N ASN A 41 -9.12 7.88 -2.60
CA ASN A 41 -7.95 8.34 -1.83
C ASN A 41 -7.89 7.99 -0.34
N GLY A 42 -8.54 6.92 0.14
CA GLY A 42 -8.33 6.48 1.53
C GLY A 42 -8.87 7.45 2.58
N GLY A 43 -9.81 8.32 2.18
CA GLY A 43 -10.41 9.34 3.05
C GLY A 43 -9.50 10.53 3.37
N LEU A 44 -8.47 10.76 2.57
CA LEU A 44 -7.63 11.96 2.58
C LEU A 44 -8.34 13.25 2.11
N THR A 45 -9.65 13.22 1.93
CA THR A 45 -10.44 14.37 1.47
C THR A 45 -10.82 15.36 2.58
N GLN A 46 -10.68 14.98 3.86
CA GLN A 46 -11.06 15.83 5.01
C GLN A 46 -9.90 16.28 5.92
N ILE A 47 -8.66 15.96 5.57
CA ILE A 47 -7.50 16.64 6.17
C ILE A 47 -7.35 17.96 5.42
N ASP A 48 -7.28 19.09 6.13
CA ASP A 48 -7.11 20.43 5.54
C ASP A 48 -6.26 20.37 4.27
N GLY A 49 -6.90 20.69 3.15
CA GLY A 49 -6.61 20.10 1.83
C GLY A 49 -5.17 20.20 1.34
N ALA A 50 -4.34 21.08 1.89
CA ALA A 50 -2.95 21.21 1.47
C ALA A 50 -2.08 19.97 1.80
N ALA A 51 -2.13 19.43 3.04
CA ALA A 51 -1.12 18.46 3.49
C ALA A 51 -1.34 17.04 2.93
N ALA A 52 -2.60 16.60 2.87
CA ALA A 52 -2.96 15.27 2.37
C ALA A 52 -2.89 15.17 0.84
N GLN A 53 -3.22 16.25 0.13
CA GLN A 53 -3.01 16.35 -1.31
C GLN A 53 -1.53 16.33 -1.66
N ASN A 54 -0.67 16.93 -0.82
CA ASN A 54 0.78 16.92 -1.05
C ASN A 54 1.35 15.50 -0.95
N LEU A 55 1.07 14.71 0.09
CA LEU A 55 1.64 13.37 0.21
C LEU A 55 1.24 12.44 -0.95
N GLN A 56 -0.05 12.41 -1.30
CA GLN A 56 -0.51 11.52 -2.37
C GLN A 56 -0.06 12.01 -3.75
N ARG A 57 0.03 13.33 -3.96
CA ARG A 57 0.61 13.91 -5.18
C ARG A 57 2.11 13.68 -5.25
N ASP A 58 2.84 13.77 -4.15
CA ASP A 58 4.29 13.54 -4.10
C ASP A 58 4.62 12.06 -4.35
N ILE A 59 3.83 11.14 -3.79
CA ILE A 59 3.94 9.69 -4.07
C ILE A 59 3.58 9.39 -5.53
N TYR A 60 2.51 10.00 -6.05
CA TYR A 60 2.10 9.87 -7.45
C TYR A 60 3.14 10.45 -8.42
N ASP A 61 3.68 11.63 -8.13
CA ASP A 61 4.68 12.33 -8.93
C ASP A 61 6.03 11.59 -8.89
N TYR A 62 6.41 11.02 -7.74
CA TYR A 62 7.57 10.14 -7.63
C TYR A 62 7.38 8.90 -8.51
N TRP A 63 6.23 8.23 -8.40
CA TRP A 63 5.92 7.04 -9.18
C TRP A 63 5.90 7.34 -10.68
N ILE A 64 5.25 8.42 -11.11
CA ILE A 64 5.25 8.86 -12.52
C ILE A 64 6.66 9.15 -13.02
N ARG A 65 7.49 9.85 -12.24
CA ARG A 65 8.88 10.17 -12.63
C ARG A 65 9.77 8.94 -12.69
N SER A 66 9.42 7.89 -11.96
CA SER A 66 10.16 6.61 -11.94
C SER A 66 9.77 5.66 -13.08
N GLN A 67 8.70 5.95 -13.85
CA GLN A 67 8.30 5.15 -15.00
C GLN A 67 8.71 5.83 -16.32
N ASP A 68 9.71 5.25 -16.98
CA ASP A 68 10.14 5.64 -18.34
C ASP A 68 9.14 5.16 -19.42
N ASP A 69 8.12 4.38 -19.04
CA ASP A 69 7.15 3.76 -19.94
C ASP A 69 5.83 4.54 -19.99
N LYS A 70 5.57 5.17 -21.14
CA LYS A 70 4.37 5.98 -21.45
C LYS A 70 3.12 5.13 -21.67
N ARG A 71 2.81 4.21 -20.77
CA ARG A 71 1.56 3.45 -20.81
C ARG A 71 0.89 3.54 -19.45
N VAL A 72 -0.43 3.77 -19.47
CA VAL A 72 -1.35 3.87 -18.34
C VAL A 72 -1.37 5.28 -17.70
N GLY A 73 -2.31 6.19 -17.98
CA GLY A 73 -3.72 5.99 -18.29
C GLY A 73 -4.52 5.77 -17.00
N SER A 74 -4.96 6.87 -16.38
CA SER A 74 -5.78 6.98 -15.16
C SER A 74 -4.99 7.10 -13.84
N ALA A 75 -5.37 8.13 -13.07
CA ALA A 75 -4.90 8.46 -11.72
C ALA A 75 -5.33 7.39 -10.70
N ALA A 76 -4.90 6.15 -10.90
CA ALA A 76 -5.21 5.05 -10.01
C ALA A 76 -4.41 5.22 -8.71
N CYS A 77 -5.15 5.54 -7.67
CA CYS A 77 -4.78 5.58 -6.27
C CYS A 77 -3.71 4.52 -5.92
N LEU A 78 -2.46 4.94 -5.70
CA LEU A 78 -1.36 4.05 -5.35
C LEU A 78 -1.58 3.51 -3.93
N LEU A 79 -1.95 2.23 -3.81
CA LEU A 79 -2.04 1.58 -2.52
C LEU A 79 -0.64 1.47 -1.90
N CYS A 80 -0.39 2.18 -0.80
CA CYS A 80 0.88 2.14 -0.07
C CYS A 80 1.01 0.86 0.78
N LEU A 81 0.95 -0.29 0.11
CA LEU A 81 1.15 -1.62 0.67
C LEU A 81 2.12 -2.38 -0.23
N HIS A 82 3.27 -2.76 0.32
CA HIS A 82 4.32 -3.47 -0.41
C HIS A 82 4.73 -4.73 0.36
N ALA A 83 4.99 -5.82 -0.38
CA ALA A 83 5.51 -7.05 0.19
C ALA A 83 7.04 -7.01 0.20
N CYS A 84 7.63 -6.58 1.31
CA CYS A 84 9.08 -6.36 1.39
C CYS A 84 9.90 -7.65 1.52
N ARG A 85 9.32 -8.72 2.09
CA ARG A 85 10.03 -9.97 2.40
C ARG A 85 9.14 -11.19 2.26
N LEU A 86 9.68 -12.25 1.65
CA LEU A 86 9.10 -13.59 1.65
C LEU A 86 10.14 -14.59 2.17
N ALA A 87 9.77 -15.34 3.21
CA ALA A 87 10.59 -16.42 3.76
C ALA A 87 9.84 -17.74 3.69
N ILE A 88 10.45 -18.74 3.06
CA ILE A 88 9.88 -20.09 2.90
C ILE A 88 10.98 -21.15 3.01
N PHE A 89 10.60 -22.40 3.27
CA PHE A 89 11.51 -23.52 3.10
C PHE A 89 11.43 -24.05 1.66
N HIS A 90 12.59 -24.28 1.05
CA HIS A 90 12.66 -24.87 -0.28
C HIS A 90 11.89 -26.21 -0.31
N PRO A 91 11.01 -26.46 -1.29
CA PRO A 91 10.10 -27.60 -1.26
C PRO A 91 10.82 -28.96 -1.30
N LEU A 92 11.96 -29.04 -2.00
CA LEU A 92 12.77 -30.27 -2.10
C LEU A 92 13.87 -30.35 -1.01
N THR A 93 14.82 -29.41 -1.00
CA THR A 93 15.98 -29.45 -0.11
C THR A 93 15.67 -29.10 1.34
N ARG A 94 14.49 -28.51 1.64
CA ARG A 94 14.14 -27.94 2.96
C ARG A 94 15.09 -26.86 3.46
N ALA A 95 15.98 -26.37 2.61
CA ALA A 95 16.85 -25.25 2.96
C ALA A 95 15.99 -23.97 3.13
N PRO A 96 16.30 -23.11 4.11
CA PRO A 96 15.62 -21.84 4.26
C PRO A 96 15.93 -20.93 3.05
N MET A 97 14.91 -20.22 2.56
CA MET A 97 15.03 -19.25 1.48
C MET A 97 14.40 -17.93 1.90
N ILE A 98 15.09 -16.82 1.63
CA ILE A 98 14.63 -15.46 1.92
C ILE A 98 14.74 -14.65 0.63
N PHE A 99 13.67 -13.94 0.30
CA PHE A 99 13.59 -13.02 -0.82
C PHE A 99 13.18 -11.65 -0.29
N ASP A 100 13.99 -10.64 -0.59
CA ASP A 100 13.77 -9.25 -0.18
C ASP A 100 13.53 -8.35 -1.39
N CYS A 101 12.68 -7.34 -1.22
CA CYS A 101 12.37 -6.34 -2.25
C CYS A 101 12.05 -5.01 -1.58
N ASP A 102 12.91 -4.00 -1.80
CA ASP A 102 12.70 -2.68 -1.22
C ASP A 102 11.41 -2.03 -1.77
N PRO A 103 10.64 -1.30 -0.93
CA PRO A 103 9.45 -0.62 -1.38
C PRO A 103 9.81 0.52 -2.36
N PRO A 104 8.99 0.73 -3.41
CA PRO A 104 9.23 1.78 -4.39
C PRO A 104 8.71 3.16 -3.91
N PHE A 105 8.48 3.36 -2.62
CA PHE A 105 7.91 4.58 -2.05
C PHE A 105 8.46 4.88 -0.64
#